data_AF-A0A4R4G7J5-F1
#
_entry.id   AF-A0A4R4G7J5-F1
#
_cell.length_a   1.000
_cell.length_b   1.000
_cell.length_c   1.000
_cell.angle_alpha   90.00
_cell.angle_beta   90.00
_cell.angle_gamma   90.00
#
_symmetry.space_group_name_H-M   'P 1'
#
loop_
_entity.id
_entity.type
_entity.pdbx_description
1 polymer ?
#
loop_
_entity_poly.entity_id
_entity_poly.type
_entity_poly.pdbx_seq_one_letter_code
_entity_poly.pdbx_strand_id
1 'polypeptide(L)' 'MARRVLREMFLFVAVLTIMALMLHPDLLIAPAERYERMHASGSCLHPLLYAGGIYLLLSLLRGIRYLLSSFFTKNG' A
#
# COMPACT_ATOMS: atom_id res chain seq x y z
N MET A 1 -20.45 5.08 6.12
CA MET A 1 -19.45 4.97 5.03
C MET A 1 -18.15 5.72 5.33
N ALA A 2 -18.20 7.01 5.70
CA ALA A 2 -17.00 7.85 5.91
C ALA A 2 -15.92 7.22 6.81
N ARG A 3 -16.29 6.63 7.96
CA ARG A 3 -15.33 5.97 8.87
C ARG A 3 -14.60 4.76 8.26
N ARG A 4 -15.23 4.02 7.34
CA ARG A 4 -14.57 2.90 6.63
C ARG A 4 -13.60 3.42 5.59
N VAL A 5 -14.02 4.42 4.81
CA VAL A 5 -13.14 5.06 3.82
C VAL A 5 -11.91 5.68 4.48
N LEU A 6 -12.08 6.40 5.59
CA LEU A 6 -10.96 6.96 6.35
C LEU A 6 -10.00 5.88 6.87
N ARG A 7 -10.53 4.75 7.35
CA ARG A 7 -9.70 3.63 7.79
C ARG A 7 -8.89 3.04 6.64
N GLU A 8 -9.51 2.83 5.47
CA GLU A 8 -8.81 2.28 4.30
C GLU A 8 -7.78 3.27 3.74
N MET A 9 -8.09 4.57 3.73
CA MET A 9 -7.10 5.61 3.39
C MET A 9 -5.92 5.60 4.35
N PHE A 10 -6.16 5.48 5.66
CA PHE A 10 -5.09 5.40 6.65
C PHE A 10 -4.23 4.15 6.45
N LEU A 11 -4.84 2.99 6.19
CA LEU A 11 -4.13 1.76 5.87
C LEU A 11 -3.29 1.89 4.60
N PHE A 12 -3.84 2.50 3.55
CA PHE A 12 -3.13 2.74 2.31
C PHE A 12 -1.94 3.68 2.50
N VAL A 13 -2.11 4.78 3.23
CA VAL A 13 -1.02 5.72 3.56
C VAL A 13 0.05 5.04 4.39
N ALA A 14 -0.33 4.17 5.35
CA ALA A 14 0.62 3.40 6.14
C ALA A 14 1.45 2.45 5.26
N VAL A 15 0.80 1.67 4.38
CA VAL A 15 1.47 0.77 3.43
C VAL A 15 2.38 1.55 2.47
N LEU A 16 1.90 2.68 1.95
CA LEU A 16 2.69 3.57 1.08
C LEU A 16 3.94 4.08 1.79
N THR A 17 3.80 4.53 3.03
CA THR A 17 4.92 5.04 3.83
C THR A 17 5.94 3.93 4.09
N ILE A 18 5.49 2.75 4.50
CA ILE A 18 6.37 1.59 4.72
C ILE A 18 7.10 1.24 3.43
N MET A 19 6.40 1.15 2.30
CA MET A 19 7.02 0.81 1.01
C MET A 19 8.00 1.87 0.53
N ALA A 20 7.66 3.15 0.68
CA ALA A 20 8.56 4.26 0.34
C ALA A 20 9.85 4.18 1.16
N LEU A 21 9.76 3.91 2.46
CA LEU A 21 10.93 3.76 3.33
C LEU A 21 11.73 2.48 3.05
N MET A 22 11.07 1.37 2.70
CA MET A 22 11.75 0.12 2.32
C MET A 22 12.50 0.27 1.00
N LEU A 23 11.91 0.95 0.01
CA LEU A 23 12.51 1.20 -1.30
C LEU A 23 13.60 2.29 -1.24
N HIS A 24 13.41 3.30 -0.38
CA HIS A 24 14.22 4.50 -0.31
C HIS A 24 14.53 4.84 1.16
N PRO A 25 15.41 4.05 1.83
CA PRO A 25 15.75 4.28 3.23
C PRO A 25 16.46 5.62 3.46
N ASP A 26 17.06 6.18 2.40
CA ASP A 26 17.67 7.50 2.39
C ASP A 26 16.67 8.64 2.61
N LEU A 27 15.35 8.40 2.48
CA LEU A 27 14.30 9.35 2.89
C LEU A 27 14.39 9.72 4.38
N LEU A 28 14.92 8.85 5.24
CA LEU A 28 15.08 9.12 6.68
C LEU A 28 16.27 10.04 6.99
N ILE A 29 17.25 10.11 6.08
CA ILE A 29 18.53 10.80 6.31
C ILE A 29 18.59 12.08 5.48
N ALA A 30 18.29 11.98 4.17
CA ALA A 30 18.38 13.07 3.21
C ALA A 30 17.15 13.09 2.28
N PRO A 31 15.96 13.45 2.81
CA PRO A 31 14.70 13.40 2.06
C PRO A 31 14.68 14.33 0.84
N ALA A 32 15.27 15.53 0.95
CA ALA A 32 15.32 16.50 -0.14
C ALA A 32 16.14 15.97 -1.32
N GLU A 33 17.34 15.46 -1.07
CA GLU A 33 18.22 14.90 -2.11
C GLU A 33 17.61 13.66 -2.77
N ARG A 34 16.88 12.83 -2.02
CA ARG A 34 16.17 11.69 -2.61
C ARG A 34 15.02 12.17 -3.50
N TYR A 35 14.25 13.17 -3.05
CA TYR A 35 13.18 13.73 -3.84
C TYR A 35 13.69 14.34 -5.16
N GLU A 36 14.78 15.11 -5.12
CA GLU A 36 15.41 15.67 -6.31
C GLU A 36 15.88 14.58 -7.28
N ARG A 37 16.51 13.51 -6.77
CA ARG A 37 16.93 12.37 -7.59
C ARG A 37 15.75 11.63 -8.22
N MET A 38 14.65 11.46 -7.48
CA MET A 38 13.42 10.84 -8.00
C MET A 38 12.74 11.72 -9.04
N HIS A 39 12.73 13.04 -8.84
CA HIS A 39 12.17 13.99 -9.77
C HIS A 39 12.99 14.04 -11.07
N ALA A 40 14.31 14.10 -10.97
CA ALA A 40 15.22 14.11 -12.12
C ALA A 40 15.14 12.82 -12.96
N SER A 41 14.89 11.67 -12.31
CA SER A 41 14.73 10.38 -12.98
C SER A 41 13.29 10.07 -13.41
N GLY A 42 12.34 10.99 -13.20
CA GLY A 42 10.92 10.76 -13.48
C GLY A 42 10.28 9.63 -12.66
N SER A 43 10.96 9.15 -11.61
CA SER A 43 10.61 7.92 -10.88
C SER A 43 9.76 8.18 -9.62
N CYS A 44 9.17 9.37 -9.49
CA CYS A 44 8.34 9.74 -8.33
C CYS A 44 7.13 8.82 -8.09
N LEU A 45 6.61 8.18 -9.14
CA LEU A 45 5.43 7.32 -9.05
C LEU A 45 5.74 5.90 -8.61
N HIS A 46 7.00 5.48 -8.59
CA HIS A 46 7.36 4.09 -8.34
C HIS A 46 6.92 3.59 -6.95
N PRO A 47 7.13 4.32 -5.84
CA PRO A 47 6.62 3.90 -4.53
C PRO A 47 5.10 3.79 -4.48
N LEU A 48 4.40 4.68 -5.19
CA LEU A 48 2.93 4.66 -5.28
C LEU A 48 2.42 3.42 -6.00
N LEU A 49 3.04 3.05 -7.13
CA LEU A 49 2.67 1.86 -7.90
C LEU A 49 2.93 0.58 -7.11
N TYR A 50 4.06 0.49 -6.40
CA TYR A 50 4.37 -0.65 -5.54
C TYR A 50 3.40 -0.78 -4.37
N ALA A 51 3.12 0.32 -3.67
CA ALA A 51 2.14 0.33 -2.59
C ALA A 51 0.74 -0.05 -3.10
N GLY A 52 0.33 0.46 -4.27
CA GLY A 52 -0.91 0.10 -4.94
C GLY A 52 -1.00 -1.39 -5.25
N GLY A 53 0.04 -1.96 -5.85
CA GLY A 53 0.11 -3.39 -6.17
C GLY A 53 0.02 -4.28 -4.93
N ILE A 54 0.78 -3.95 -3.88
CA ILE A 54 0.76 -4.71 -2.62
C ILE A 54 -0.60 -4.58 -1.93
N TYR A 55 -1.17 -3.38 -1.87
CA TYR A 55 -2.47 -3.17 -1.25
C TYR A 55 -3.59 -3.91 -2.01
N LEU A 56 -3.53 -3.95 -3.35
CA LEU A 56 -4.43 -4.76 -4.17
C LEU A 56 -4.28 -6.25 -3.86
N LEU A 57 -3.04 -6.75 -3.77
CA LEU A 57 -2.75 -8.15 -3.44
C LEU A 57 -3.31 -8.53 -2.06
N LEU A 58 -3.09 -7.69 -1.04
CA LEU A 58 -3.64 -7.89 0.30
C LEU A 58 -5.17 -7.88 0.29
N SER A 59 -5.78 -7.00 -0.50
CA SER A 59 -7.24 -6.92 -0.65
C SER A 59 -7.81 -8.16 -1.33
N LEU A 60 -7.13 -8.70 -2.36
CA LEU A 60 -7.49 -9.95 -3.01
C LEU A 60 -7.41 -11.13 -2.03
N LEU A 61 -6.33 -11.24 -1.26
CA LEU A 61 -6.18 -12.28 -0.23
C LEU A 61 -7.31 -12.20 0.81
N ARG A 62 -7.70 -10.98 1.21
CA ARG A 62 -8.82 -10.74 2.14
C ARG A 62 -10.15 -11.17 1.53
N GLY A 63 -10.36 -10.89 0.25
CA GLY A 63 -11.53 -11.33 -0.52
C GLY A 63 -11.62 -12.85 -0.62
N ILE A 64 -10.51 -13.53 -0.94
CA ILE A 64 -10.44 -14.99 -1.00
C ILE A 64 -10.77 -15.61 0.36
N ARG A 65 -10.21 -15.09 1.45
CA ARG A 65 -10.54 -15.57 2.81
C ARG A 65 -12.03 -15.41 3.12
N TYR A 66 -12.62 -14.28 2.75
CA TYR A 66 -14.06 -14.05 2.96
C TYR A 66 -14.90 -15.04 2.16
N LEU A 67 -14.58 -15.27 0.89
CA LEU A 67 -15.25 -16.26 0.05
C LEU A 67 -15.13 -17.67 0.65
N LEU A 68 -13.92 -18.11 1.01
CA LEU A 68 -13.71 -19.40 1.65
C LEU A 68 -14.54 -19.54 2.93
N SER A 69 -14.51 -18.53 3.82
CA SER A 69 -15.33 -18.57 5.03
C SER A 69 -16.83 -18.66 4.73
N SER A 70 -17.31 -17.92 3.72
CA SER A 70 -18.71 -17.94 3.32
C SER A 70 -19.15 -19.27 2.72
N PHE A 71 -18.26 -20.00 2.04
CA PHE A 71 -18.56 -21.34 1.52
C PHE A 71 -18.63 -22.39 2.63
N PHE A 72 -17.73 -22.32 3.62
CA PHE A 72 -17.73 -23.26 4.74
C PHE A 72 -18.91 -23.05 5.70
N THR A 73 -19.38 -21.80 5.90
CA THR A 73 -20.55 -21.53 6.75
C THR A 73 -21.89 -21.91 6.10
N LYS A 74 -21.94 -22.08 4.77
CA LYS A 74 -23.18 -22.41 4.06
C LYS A 74 -23.48 -23.91 3.95
N ASN A 75 -22.49 -24.76 4.31
CA ASN A 75 -22.55 -26.22 4.19
C ASN A 75 -22.57 -26.95 5.56
N GLY A 76 -22.75 -26.23 6.67
CA GLY A 76 -22.96 -26.79 8.02
C GLY A 76 -24.31 -26.36 8.55
#